data_AF-A0AAD0XHQ6-F1
#
_entry.id   AF-A0AAD0XHQ6-F1
#
_cell.length_a   1.000
_cell.length_b   1.000
_cell.length_c   1.000
_cell.angle_alpha   90.00
_cell.angle_beta   90.00
_cell.angle_gamma   90.00
#
_symmetry.space_group_name_H-M   'P 1'
#
loop_
_entity.id
_entity.type
_entity.pdbx_description
1 polymer ?
#
loop_
_entity_poly.entity_id
_entity_poly.type
_entity_poly.pdbx_seq_one_letter_code
_entity_poly.pdbx_strand_id
1 'polypeptide(L)' 'MFETGDKLSVKEWFTDVSKRLDRIELSNGRWLGMDDVEPLVSAMSTFAPPSVGQAGWSASYQAALGAVIAAGWH' A
#
# COMPACT_ATOMS: atom_id res chain seq x y z
N MET A 1 -1.50 16.03 -7.44
CA MET A 1 -0.12 15.52 -7.55
C MET A 1 0.29 15.14 -6.13
N PHE A 2 0.05 13.89 -5.72
CA PHE A 2 0.38 13.44 -4.36
C PHE A 2 1.39 12.30 -4.49
N GLU A 3 2.62 12.70 -4.81
CA GLU A 3 3.80 11.86 -4.68
C GLU A 3 4.81 12.74 -3.96
N THR A 4 5.13 12.40 -2.71
CA THR A 4 6.25 13.00 -1.99
C THR A 4 7.56 12.27 -2.32
N GLY A 5 7.48 11.09 -2.96
CA GLY A 5 8.62 10.22 -3.26
C GLY A 5 9.10 9.40 -2.05
N ASP A 6 8.42 9.52 -0.91
CA ASP A 6 8.80 8.82 0.31
C ASP A 6 8.61 7.31 0.17
N LYS A 7 9.67 6.56 0.50
CA LYS A 7 9.67 5.10 0.45
C LYS A 7 10.33 4.53 1.69
N LEU A 8 9.61 3.64 2.36
CA LEU A 8 10.16 2.74 3.38
C LEU A 8 10.22 1.33 2.80
N SER A 9 11.23 0.55 3.18
CA SER A 9 11.33 -0.86 2.77
C SER A 9 11.82 -1.70 3.94
N VAL A 10 11.10 -2.80 4.21
CA VAL A 10 11.47 -3.78 5.22
C VAL A 10 12.06 -4.99 4.50
N LYS A 11 13.33 -5.28 4.78
CA LYS A 11 14.04 -6.41 4.17
C LYS A 11 13.44 -7.73 4.67
N GLU A 12 13.31 -8.71 3.77
CA GLU A 12 12.89 -10.08 4.10
C GLU A 12 11.47 -10.24 4.66
N TRP A 13 10.61 -9.22 4.53
CA TRP A 13 9.23 -9.25 5.03
C TRP A 13 8.45 -10.53 4.65
N PHE A 14 8.49 -10.92 3.37
CA PHE A 14 7.76 -12.09 2.88
C PHE A 14 8.52 -13.42 3.03
N THR A 15 9.81 -13.39 3.38
CA THR A 15 10.67 -14.59 3.40
C THR A 15 11.02 -15.08 4.79
N ASP A 16 10.99 -14.21 5.80
CA ASP A 16 11.30 -14.55 7.19
C ASP A 16 10.31 -13.86 8.14
N VAL A 17 9.49 -14.65 8.84
CA VAL A 17 8.49 -14.15 9.78
C VAL A 17 9.11 -13.39 10.96
N SER A 18 10.36 -13.72 11.33
CA SER A 18 11.08 -13.01 12.40
C SER A 18 11.53 -11.60 12.00
N LYS A 19 11.44 -11.26 10.69
CA LYS A 19 11.76 -9.95 10.13
C LYS A 19 10.53 -9.08 9.88
N ARG A 20 9.33 -9.58 10.20
CA ARG A 20 8.09 -8.81 10.07
C ARG A 20 7.95 -7.87 11.26
N LEU A 21 7.30 -6.74 11.00
CA LEU A 21 6.84 -5.84 12.05
C LEU A 21 5.41 -6.24 12.39
N ASP A 22 5.08 -6.23 13.67
CA ASP A 22 3.70 -6.53 14.10
C ASP A 22 2.72 -5.45 13.62
N ARG A 23 3.20 -4.19 13.55
CA ARG A 23 2.40 -3.02 13.19
C ARG A 23 3.25 -1.89 12.61
N ILE A 24 2.70 -1.20 11.62
CA ILE A 24 3.19 0.09 11.12
C ILE A 24 2.18 1.15 11.54
N GLU A 25 2.62 2.19 12.26
CA GLU A 25 1.75 3.26 12.74
C GLU A 25 2.19 4.62 12.17
N LEU A 26 1.22 5.40 11.73
CA LEU A 26 1.41 6.75 11.23
C LEU A 26 1.24 7.78 12.36
N SER A 27 1.75 8.99 12.15
CA SER A 27 1.65 10.09 13.12
C SER A 27 0.21 10.52 13.43
N ASN A 28 -0.76 10.12 12.61
CA ASN A 28 -2.19 10.36 12.84
C ASN A 28 -2.89 9.24 13.65
N GLY A 29 -2.13 8.27 14.16
CA GLY A 29 -2.64 7.14 14.95
C GLY A 29 -3.21 5.99 14.12
N ARG A 30 -3.31 6.14 12.79
CA ARG A 30 -3.71 5.03 11.92
C ARG A 30 -2.62 3.99 11.82
N TRP A 31 -3.01 2.73 11.72
CA TRP A 31 -2.06 1.63 11.73
C TRP A 31 -2.43 0.47 10.82
N LEU A 32 -1.40 -0.23 10.34
CA LEU A 32 -1.48 -1.42 9.51
C LEU A 32 -0.86 -2.58 10.29
N GLY A 33 -1.66 -3.60 10.60
CA GLY A 33 -1.20 -4.81 11.28
C GLY A 33 -0.51 -5.79 10.32
N MET A 34 0.32 -6.69 10.84
CA MET A 34 1.00 -7.72 10.04
C MET A 34 0.02 -8.52 9.16
N ASP A 35 -1.13 -8.91 9.73
CA ASP A 35 -2.13 -9.74 9.06
C ASP A 35 -2.87 -9.00 7.94
N ASP A 36 -2.88 -7.67 7.96
CA ASP A 36 -3.52 -6.81 6.96
C ASP A 36 -2.59 -6.55 5.75
N VAL A 37 -1.28 -6.80 5.87
CA VAL A 37 -0.31 -6.49 4.81
C VAL A 37 -0.50 -7.36 3.58
N GLU A 38 -0.67 -8.67 3.74
CA GLU A 38 -0.84 -9.59 2.60
C GLU A 38 -2.15 -9.36 1.83
N PRO A 39 -3.32 -9.22 2.49
CA PRO A 39 -4.56 -8.81 1.83
C PRO A 39 -4.42 -7.48 1.07
N LEU A 40 -3.75 -6.49 1.68
CA LEU A 40 -3.54 -5.19 1.06
C LEU A 40 -2.66 -5.30 -0.19
N VAL A 41 -1.53 -6.01 -0.12
CA VAL A 41 -0.64 -6.23 -1.26
C VAL A 41 -1.34 -7.00 -2.38
N SER A 42 -2.10 -8.05 -2.03
CA SER A 42 -2.89 -8.82 -2.99
C SER A 42 -3.92 -7.94 -3.70
N ALA A 43 -4.70 -7.15 -2.95
CA ALA A 43 -5.68 -6.23 -3.53
C ALA A 43 -5.00 -5.19 -4.44
N MET A 44 -3.88 -4.61 -4.01
CA MET A 44 -3.12 -3.65 -4.83
C MET A 44 -2.53 -4.29 -6.09
N SER A 45 -2.18 -5.58 -6.07
CA SER A 45 -1.66 -6.29 -7.25
C SER A 45 -2.67 -6.43 -8.39
N THR A 46 -3.97 -6.31 -8.09
CA THR A 46 -5.04 -6.36 -9.10
C THR A 46 -5.11 -5.09 -9.96
N PHE A 47 -4.46 -4.01 -9.51
CA PHE A 47 -4.42 -2.74 -10.21
C PHE A 47 -3.27 -2.74 -11.24
N ALA A 48 -3.63 -2.77 -12.53
CA ALA A 48 -2.65 -2.76 -13.60
C ALA A 48 -1.94 -1.39 -13.69
N PRO A 49 -0.60 -1.34 -13.79
CA PRO A 49 0.10 -0.09 -14.03
C PRO A 49 -0.41 0.57 -15.31
N PRO A 50 -0.53 1.91 -15.36
CA PRO A 50 -1.00 2.61 -16.55
C PRO A 50 -0.08 2.31 -17.73
N SER A 51 -0.68 2.21 -18.90
CA SER A 51 0.03 2.08 -20.17
C SER A 51 1.07 3.19 -20.31
N VAL A 52 2.29 2.87 -20.73
CA VAL A 52 3.31 3.88 -21.07
C VAL A 52 2.72 4.81 -22.13
N GLY A 53 2.58 6.10 -21.81
CA GLY A 53 1.96 7.12 -22.67
C GLY A 53 0.58 7.62 -22.22
N GLN A 54 -0.05 7.05 -21.19
CA GLN A 54 -1.19 7.67 -20.53
C GLN A 54 -0.75 8.80 -19.58
N ALA A 55 -1.36 9.97 -19.74
CA ALA A 55 -1.16 11.13 -18.86
C ALA A 55 -1.81 10.87 -17.49
N GLY A 56 -1.12 10.11 -16.64
CA GLY A 56 -1.51 9.87 -15.26
C GLY A 56 -2.71 8.94 -15.05
N TRP A 57 -2.96 8.63 -13.79
CA TRP A 57 -4.06 7.76 -13.37
C TRP A 57 -5.36 8.56 -13.37
N SER A 58 -6.47 7.97 -13.81
CA SER A 58 -7.77 8.63 -13.74
C SER A 58 -8.18 8.87 -12.28
N ALA A 59 -9.03 9.87 -12.03
CA ALA A 59 -9.57 10.12 -10.69
C ALA A 59 -10.33 8.90 -10.12
N SER A 60 -11.02 8.14 -10.98
CA SER A 60 -11.69 6.89 -10.60
C SER A 60 -10.70 5.83 -10.13
N TYR A 61 -9.54 5.71 -10.79
CA TYR A 61 -8.50 4.78 -10.38
C TYR A 61 -7.89 5.19 -9.03
N GLN A 62 -7.59 6.48 -8.85
CA GLN A 62 -7.07 6.99 -7.57
C GLN A 62 -8.04 6.75 -6.42
N ALA A 63 -9.34 6.98 -6.64
CA ALA A 63 -10.37 6.72 -5.64
C ALA A 63 -10.46 5.22 -5.29
N ALA A 64 -10.42 4.34 -6.30
CA ALA A 64 -10.46 2.90 -6.10
C ALA A 64 -9.23 2.39 -5.32
N LEU A 65 -8.02 2.82 -5.70
CA LEU A 65 -6.81 2.47 -4.96
C LEU A 65 -6.85 3.03 -3.52
N GLY A 66 -7.27 4.29 -3.37
CA GLY A 66 -7.40 4.93 -2.05
C GLY A 66 -8.31 4.14 -1.10
N ALA A 67 -9.42 3.59 -1.61
CA ALA A 67 -10.32 2.74 -0.83
C ALA A 67 -9.66 1.41 -0.42
N VAL A 68 -8.92 0.78 -1.33
CA VAL A 68 -8.17 -0.46 -1.05
C VAL A 68 -7.10 -0.24 -0.01
N ILE A 69 -6.34 0.85 -0.13
CA ILE A 69 -5.38 1.26 0.90
C ILE A 69 -6.13 1.47 2.21
N ALA A 70 -7.15 2.32 2.24
CA ALA A 70 -7.85 2.65 3.48
C ALA A 70 -8.44 1.43 4.21
N ALA A 71 -8.83 0.37 3.49
CA ALA A 71 -9.42 -0.84 4.07
C ALA A 71 -8.48 -1.63 5.00
N GLY A 72 -7.16 -1.51 4.81
CA GLY A 72 -6.16 -2.17 5.66
C GLY A 72 -5.63 -1.32 6.82
N TRP A 73 -6.04 -0.04 6.92
CA TRP A 73 -5.50 0.88 7.92
C TRP A 73 -6.59 1.28 8.92
N HIS A 74 -6.45 0.77 10.15
CA HIS A 74 -7.34 1.01 11.28
C HIS A 74 -7.00 2.28 12.05
#